data_AF-A0A4Q5HCY3-F1
#
_entry.id   AF-A0A4Q5HCY3-F1
#
_cell.length_a   1.000
_cell.length_b   1.000
_cell.length_c   1.000
_cell.angle_alpha   90.00
_cell.angle_beta   90.00
_cell.angle_gamma   90.00
#
_symmetry.space_group_name_H-M   'P 1'
#
loop_
_entity.id
_entity.type
_entity.pdbx_description
1 polymer ?
#
loop_
_entity_poly.entity_id
_entity_poly.type
_entity_poly.pdbx_seq_one_letter_code
_entity_poly.pdbx_strand_id
1 'polypeptide(L)'
;YKYYVTTVKSPFNRQYRCRLFQAPDFERMNEAARILFDYTDFTSFSKLHTDVKTNNCRIMHAAWTKVDDVTWVFTIQADRFLRNMVRAVVGTLLEVGRGKLTVEGFRRVIEQKDRCKAGTSVPGNALFLVDVTYPEELFIADNN
;
A
#
# COMPACT_ATOMS: atom_id res chain seq x y z
N TYR A 1 8.14 1.65 0.32
CA TYR A 1 7.54 1.64 -1.04
C TYR A 1 6.67 2.87 -1.25
N LYS A 2 6.54 3.33 -2.50
CA LYS A 2 5.58 4.35 -2.93
C LYS A 2 4.71 3.84 -4.08
N TYR A 3 3.41 4.09 -4.03
CA TYR A 3 2.47 3.80 -5.10
C TYR A 3 1.85 5.07 -5.64
N TYR A 4 1.98 5.32 -6.94
CA TYR A 4 1.56 6.59 -7.56
C TYR A 4 0.22 6.44 -8.29
N VAL A 5 -0.69 7.36 -8.04
CA VAL A 5 -1.96 7.47 -8.77
C VAL A 5 -2.11 8.85 -9.38
N THR A 6 -2.82 8.94 -10.51
CA THR A 6 -3.15 10.19 -11.19
C THR A 6 -4.64 10.25 -11.50
N THR A 7 -5.27 11.42 -11.36
CA THR A 7 -6.68 11.63 -11.76
C THR A 7 -6.82 12.02 -13.22
N VAL A 8 -5.72 12.42 -13.88
CA VAL A 8 -5.70 12.82 -15.30
C VAL A 8 -5.01 11.80 -16.18
N LYS A 9 -5.39 11.77 -17.47
CA LYS A 9 -4.72 10.96 -18.50
C LYS A 9 -3.46 11.69 -18.94
N SER A 10 -2.32 11.02 -18.90
CA SER A 10 -1.09 11.50 -19.55
C SER A 10 -0.36 10.33 -20.22
N PRO A 11 0.09 10.49 -21.48
CA PRO A 11 0.86 9.45 -22.17
C PRO A 11 2.24 9.25 -21.53
N PHE A 12 2.85 10.31 -20.99
CA PHE A 12 4.22 10.30 -20.46
C PHE A 12 4.35 9.53 -19.15
N ASN A 13 3.30 9.47 -18.33
CA ASN A 13 3.33 8.83 -17.02
C ASN A 13 2.52 7.53 -16.93
N ARG A 14 1.94 7.05 -18.05
CA ARG A 14 1.10 5.84 -18.10
C ARG A 14 1.80 4.60 -17.54
N GLN A 15 3.12 4.50 -17.76
CA GLN A 15 3.92 3.38 -17.27
C GLN A 15 4.25 3.51 -15.78
N TYR A 16 4.16 4.70 -15.19
CA TYR A 16 4.65 4.99 -13.83
C TYR A 16 3.55 5.38 -12.83
N ARG A 17 2.33 5.65 -13.31
CA ARG A 17 1.19 6.04 -12.47
C ARG A 17 -0.05 5.25 -12.84
N CYS A 18 -0.83 4.89 -11.83
CA CYS A 18 -2.14 4.26 -12.04
C CYS A 18 -3.20 5.35 -12.19
N ARG A 19 -3.85 5.41 -13.35
CA ARG A 19 -4.93 6.39 -13.57
C ARG A 19 -6.19 5.97 -12.83
N LEU A 20 -6.74 6.87 -12.03
CA LEU A 20 -8.06 6.76 -11.43
C LEU A 20 -9.05 7.55 -12.29
N PHE A 21 -10.14 6.90 -12.70
CA PHE A 21 -11.16 7.54 -13.54
C PHE A 21 -12.08 8.50 -12.76
N GLN A 22 -12.19 8.27 -11.45
CA GLN A 22 -12.92 9.11 -10.51
C GLN A 22 -12.01 9.33 -9.29
N ALA A 23 -12.04 10.55 -8.75
CA ALA A 23 -11.28 10.87 -7.55
C ALA A 23 -11.91 10.13 -6.34
N PRO A 24 -11.16 9.24 -5.67
CA PRO A 24 -11.63 8.64 -4.44
C PRO A 24 -11.51 9.63 -3.27
N ASP A 25 -12.18 9.31 -2.16
CA ASP A 25 -12.00 9.99 -0.89
C ASP A 25 -10.69 9.54 -0.22
N PHE A 26 -9.62 10.32 -0.43
CA PHE A 26 -8.29 10.02 0.12
C PHE A 26 -8.24 10.14 1.65
N GLU A 27 -9.08 10.98 2.26
CA GLU A 27 -9.12 11.12 3.72
C GLU A 27 -9.69 9.87 4.37
N ARG A 28 -10.78 9.32 3.83
CA ARG A 28 -11.31 8.02 4.28
C ARG A 28 -10.34 6.87 4.02
N MET A 29 -9.59 6.94 2.93
CA MET A 29 -8.52 5.96 2.67
C MET A 29 -7.40 6.06 3.73
N ASN A 30 -7.05 7.27 4.17
CA ASN A 30 -6.09 7.49 5.26
C ASN A 30 -6.62 7.05 6.62
N GLU A 31 -7.93 7.21 6.88
CA GLU A 31 -8.59 6.65 8.05
C GLU A 31 -8.48 5.12 8.06
N ALA A 32 -8.80 4.45 6.95
CA ALA A 32 -8.65 3.00 6.83
C ALA A 32 -7.19 2.54 6.90
N ALA A 33 -6.25 3.30 6.32
CA ALA A 33 -4.83 2.96 6.35
C ALA A 33 -4.26 2.93 7.77
N ARG A 34 -4.78 3.75 8.70
CA ARG A 34 -4.36 3.74 10.12
C ARG A 34 -4.61 2.40 10.80
N ILE A 35 -5.63 1.66 10.37
CA ILE A 35 -5.94 0.33 10.90
C ILE A 35 -4.76 -0.64 10.69
N LEU A 36 -3.95 -0.44 9.64
CA LEU A 36 -2.79 -1.29 9.38
C LEU A 36 -1.75 -1.28 10.53
N PHE A 37 -1.74 -0.25 11.38
CA PHE A 37 -0.83 -0.19 12.53
C PHE A 37 -1.27 -1.09 13.69
N ASP A 38 -2.54 -1.51 13.72
CA ASP A 38 -3.11 -2.33 14.80
C ASP A 38 -2.83 -3.83 14.62
N TYR A 39 -2.34 -4.26 13.45
CA TYR A 39 -2.22 -5.67 13.09
C TYR A 39 -0.82 -6.03 12.62
N THR A 40 -0.48 -7.31 12.78
CA THR A 40 0.72 -7.90 12.22
C THR A 40 0.44 -9.00 11.21
N ASP A 41 -0.68 -9.71 11.31
CA ASP A 41 -1.05 -10.78 10.37
C ASP A 41 -1.76 -10.19 9.14
N PHE A 42 -1.07 -10.22 8.00
CA PHE A 42 -1.58 -9.68 6.74
C PHE A 42 -1.91 -10.76 5.72
N THR A 43 -2.36 -11.92 6.18
CA THR A 43 -2.76 -13.05 5.32
C THR A 43 -3.75 -12.63 4.22
N SER A 44 -4.74 -11.77 4.53
CA SER A 44 -5.71 -11.26 3.55
C SER A 44 -5.08 -10.48 2.39
N PHE A 45 -3.85 -10.01 2.52
CA PHE A 45 -3.13 -9.28 1.47
C PHE A 45 -2.02 -10.11 0.82
N SER A 46 -1.81 -11.36 1.23
CA SER A 46 -0.82 -12.24 0.63
C SER A 46 -1.38 -12.99 -0.58
N LYS A 47 -0.53 -13.27 -1.58
CA LYS A 47 -0.90 -14.22 -2.64
C LYS A 47 -0.89 -15.64 -2.05
N LEU A 48 -1.82 -16.50 -2.46
CA LEU A 48 -1.81 -17.92 -2.10
C LEU A 48 -0.56 -18.62 -2.66
N HIS A 49 -0.15 -19.73 -2.02
CA HIS A 49 1.00 -20.57 -2.40
C HIS A 49 2.35 -19.85 -2.40
N THR A 50 2.70 -19.21 -1.29
CA THR A 50 4.01 -18.61 -1.07
C THR A 50 4.85 -19.46 -0.13
N ASP A 51 6.16 -19.57 -0.38
CA ASP A 51 7.10 -20.38 0.45
C ASP A 51 7.45 -19.75 1.82
N VAL A 52 6.69 -18.75 2.28
CA VAL A 52 6.94 -18.07 3.56
C VAL A 52 6.22 -18.77 4.71
N LYS A 53 6.97 -18.98 5.81
CA LYS A 53 6.50 -19.66 7.02
C LYS A 53 5.46 -18.85 7.81
N THR A 54 5.44 -17.53 7.66
CA THR A 54 4.49 -16.63 8.35
C THR A 54 4.08 -15.47 7.44
N ASN A 55 2.86 -14.96 7.68
CA ASN A 55 2.31 -13.76 7.03
C ASN A 55 2.39 -12.52 7.95
N ASN A 56 3.29 -12.55 8.92
CA ASN A 56 3.43 -11.46 9.88
C ASN A 56 4.35 -10.37 9.31
N CYS A 57 3.90 -9.11 9.35
CA CYS A 57 4.68 -7.92 9.02
C CYS A 57 4.30 -6.81 10.01
N ARG A 58 5.21 -5.88 10.30
CA ARG A 58 4.92 -4.69 11.09
C ARG A 58 4.97 -3.45 10.21
N ILE A 59 3.83 -2.79 10.05
CA ILE A 59 3.76 -1.52 9.31
C ILE A 59 4.23 -0.38 10.23
N MET A 60 5.15 0.44 9.73
CA MET A 60 5.70 1.62 10.42
C MET A 60 5.16 2.93 9.85
N HIS A 61 4.77 2.94 8.57
CA HIS A 61 4.15 4.09 7.93
C HIS A 61 3.17 3.62 6.86
N ALA A 62 2.03 4.29 6.72
CA ALA A 62 1.02 4.03 5.69
C ALA A 62 0.13 5.28 5.52
N ALA A 63 0.32 6.04 4.44
CA ALA A 63 -0.48 7.24 4.18
C ALA A 63 -0.50 7.63 2.69
N TRP A 64 -1.65 8.13 2.25
CA TRP A 64 -1.82 8.88 1.00
C TRP A 64 -1.48 10.35 1.23
N THR A 65 -0.71 10.91 0.31
CA THR A 65 -0.33 12.33 0.29
C THR A 65 -0.53 12.89 -1.11
N LYS A 66 -1.04 14.12 -1.21
CA LYS A 66 -1.13 14.85 -2.48
C LYS A 66 0.22 15.49 -2.75
N VAL A 67 0.83 15.19 -3.90
CA VAL A 67 2.16 15.71 -4.26
C VAL A 67 2.11 16.78 -5.35
N ASP A 68 1.04 16.80 -6.14
CA ASP A 68 0.70 17.86 -7.08
C ASP A 68 -0.83 17.85 -7.30
N ASP A 69 -1.35 18.74 -8.15
CA ASP A 69 -2.79 18.91 -8.35
C ASP A 69 -3.54 17.64 -8.75
N VAL A 70 -2.87 16.73 -9.45
CA VAL A 70 -3.48 15.56 -10.07
C VAL A 70 -2.93 14.24 -9.51
N THR A 71 -1.88 14.29 -8.70
CA THR A 71 -1.11 13.12 -8.27
C THR A 71 -1.18 12.92 -6.77
N TRP A 72 -1.48 11.68 -6.41
CA TRP A 72 -1.42 11.21 -5.04
C TRP A 72 -0.45 10.04 -4.93
N VAL A 73 0.18 9.94 -3.76
CA VAL A 73 1.18 8.92 -3.48
C VAL A 73 0.83 8.23 -2.18
N PHE A 74 0.65 6.90 -2.25
CA PHE A 74 0.61 6.07 -1.06
C PHE A 74 2.02 5.67 -0.67
N THR A 75 2.49 6.13 0.47
CA THR A 75 3.77 5.73 1.05
C THR A 75 3.51 4.67 2.09
N ILE A 76 4.24 3.55 2.02
CA ILE A 76 4.16 2.47 3.00
C ILE A 76 5.55 1.96 3.36
N GLN A 77 5.82 1.81 4.66
CA GLN A 77 7.05 1.31 5.24
C GLN A 77 6.73 0.17 6.20
N ALA A 78 7.50 -0.92 6.11
CA ALA A 78 7.33 -2.09 6.94
C ALA A 78 8.68 -2.80 7.12
N ASP A 79 8.78 -3.67 8.13
CA ASP A 79 9.95 -4.52 8.38
C ASP A 79 10.18 -5.51 7.23
N ARG A 80 9.09 -5.95 6.63
CA ARG A 80 9.03 -6.77 5.42
C ARG A 80 7.67 -6.62 4.75
N PHE A 81 7.58 -7.09 3.50
CA PHE A 81 6.32 -7.15 2.76
C PHE A 81 6.07 -8.57 2.25
N LEU A 82 4.81 -9.01 2.26
CA LEU A 82 4.40 -10.26 1.61
C LEU A 82 4.29 -10.07 0.09
N ARG A 83 4.36 -11.17 -0.65
CA ARG A 83 4.19 -11.14 -2.11
C ARG A 83 2.83 -10.51 -2.44
N ASN A 84 2.86 -9.45 -3.24
CA ASN A 84 1.67 -8.70 -3.69
C ASN A 84 0.91 -7.92 -2.59
N MET A 85 1.44 -7.85 -1.36
CA MET A 85 0.81 -7.18 -0.22
C MET A 85 0.45 -5.73 -0.50
N VAL A 86 1.43 -4.91 -0.88
CA VAL A 86 1.21 -3.47 -1.09
C VAL A 86 0.13 -3.21 -2.14
N ARG A 87 0.11 -4.01 -3.22
CA ARG A 87 -0.87 -3.88 -4.30
C ARG A 87 -2.28 -4.27 -3.85
N ALA A 88 -2.41 -5.29 -2.99
CA ALA A 88 -3.68 -5.70 -2.42
C ALA A 88 -4.21 -4.67 -1.39
N VAL A 89 -3.33 -4.14 -0.55
CA VAL A 89 -3.66 -3.06 0.40
C VAL A 89 -4.18 -1.83 -0.35
N VAL A 90 -3.42 -1.32 -1.33
CA VAL A 90 -3.82 -0.16 -2.15
C VAL A 90 -5.14 -0.42 -2.86
N GLY A 91 -5.33 -1.63 -3.42
CA GLY A 91 -6.58 -2.01 -4.09
C GLY A 91 -7.79 -1.97 -3.16
N THR A 92 -7.63 -2.48 -1.94
CA THR A 92 -8.70 -2.52 -0.93
C THR A 92 -9.00 -1.12 -0.40
N LEU A 93 -7.97 -0.28 -0.18
CA LEU A 93 -8.15 1.14 0.16
C LEU A 93 -8.92 1.88 -0.93
N LEU A 94 -8.66 1.61 -2.21
CA LEU A 94 -9.42 2.25 -3.29
C LEU A 94 -10.91 1.89 -3.25
N GLU A 95 -11.28 0.69 -2.80
CA GLU A 95 -12.69 0.34 -2.59
C GLU A 95 -13.30 1.14 -1.43
N VAL A 96 -12.51 1.45 -0.38
CA VAL A 96 -12.92 2.38 0.69
C VAL A 96 -13.14 3.79 0.15
N GLY A 97 -12.16 4.34 -0.57
CA GLY A 97 -12.25 5.69 -1.14
C GLY A 97 -13.34 5.85 -2.20
N ARG A 98 -13.78 4.74 -2.82
CA ARG A 98 -14.94 4.71 -3.74
C ARG A 98 -16.28 4.52 -3.03
N GLY A 99 -16.29 4.36 -1.71
CA GLY A 99 -17.49 4.11 -0.91
C GLY A 99 -18.07 2.70 -1.04
N LYS A 100 -17.35 1.76 -1.68
CA LYS A 100 -17.78 0.36 -1.82
C LYS A 100 -17.45 -0.49 -0.60
N LEU A 101 -16.48 -0.05 0.19
CA LEU A 101 -16.08 -0.66 1.45
C LEU A 101 -16.07 0.43 2.54
N THR A 102 -16.52 0.09 3.75
CA THR A 102 -16.38 1.02 4.88
C THR A 102 -15.01 0.89 5.52
N VAL A 103 -14.60 1.87 6.34
CA VAL A 103 -13.37 1.80 7.15
C VAL A 103 -13.39 0.57 8.06
N GLU A 104 -14.53 0.32 8.71
CA GLU A 104 -14.72 -0.91 9.50
C GLU A 104 -14.73 -2.18 8.64
N GLY A 105 -15.25 -2.11 7.42
CA GLY A 105 -15.15 -3.19 6.44
C GLY A 105 -13.70 -3.51 6.09
N PHE A 106 -12.83 -2.51 5.98
CA PHE A 106 -11.40 -2.70 5.78
C PHE A 106 -10.75 -3.43 6.97
N ARG A 107 -11.12 -3.08 8.22
CA ARG A 107 -10.71 -3.81 9.42
C ARG A 107 -11.07 -5.30 9.32
N ARG A 108 -12.33 -5.58 9.01
CA ARG A 108 -12.84 -6.95 8.88
C ARG A 108 -12.12 -7.76 7.79
N VAL A 109 -11.72 -7.12 6.69
CA VAL A 109 -10.91 -7.78 5.65
C VAL A 109 -9.60 -8.30 6.23
N ILE A 110 -8.90 -7.53 7.07
CA ILE A 110 -7.65 -7.96 7.71
C ILE A 110 -7.92 -9.14 8.65
N GLU A 111 -8.94 -9.01 9.49
CA GLU A 111 -9.31 -10.00 10.51
C GLU A 111 -9.75 -11.36 9.92
N GLN A 112 -10.34 -11.35 8.73
CA GLN A 112 -10.77 -12.58 8.05
C GLN A 112 -9.62 -13.47 7.58
N LYS A 113 -8.41 -12.92 7.44
CA LYS A 113 -7.22 -13.66 6.98
C LYS A 113 -7.47 -14.45 5.68
N ASP A 114 -8.31 -13.91 4.81
CA ASP A 114 -8.74 -14.54 3.57
C ASP A 114 -8.49 -13.58 2.40
N ARG A 115 -7.59 -13.99 1.49
CA ARG A 115 -7.23 -13.19 0.32
C ARG A 115 -8.44 -12.89 -0.56
N CYS A 116 -9.44 -13.76 -0.62
CA CYS A 116 -10.64 -13.55 -1.44
C CYS A 116 -11.50 -12.36 -0.94
N LYS A 117 -11.27 -11.89 0.28
CA LYS A 117 -12.00 -10.77 0.89
C LYS A 117 -11.36 -9.43 0.62
N ALA A 118 -10.06 -9.41 0.32
CA ALA A 118 -9.37 -8.19 -0.06
C ALA A 118 -9.68 -7.78 -1.50
N GLY A 119 -9.63 -6.47 -1.74
CA GLY A 119 -9.88 -5.88 -3.05
C GLY A 119 -8.93 -6.39 -4.14
N THR A 120 -9.32 -6.12 -5.38
CA THR A 120 -8.51 -6.42 -6.55
C THR A 120 -7.18 -5.68 -6.46
N SER A 121 -6.07 -6.42 -6.62
CA SER A 121 -4.75 -5.80 -6.58
C SER A 121 -4.57 -4.82 -7.72
N VAL A 122 -4.07 -3.64 -7.39
CA VAL A 122 -3.76 -2.62 -8.39
C VAL A 122 -2.62 -3.05 -9.32
N PRO A 123 -2.45 -2.43 -10.51
CA PRO A 123 -1.33 -2.69 -11.40
C PRO A 123 0.04 -2.56 -10.73
N GLY A 124 1.04 -3.34 -11.17
CA GLY A 124 2.38 -3.32 -10.57
C GLY A 124 3.26 -2.16 -11.03
N ASN A 125 2.98 -1.59 -12.19
CA ASN A 125 3.83 -0.62 -12.87
C ASN A 125 3.93 0.74 -12.16
N ALA A 126 3.01 1.03 -11.23
CA ALA A 126 3.01 2.27 -10.45
C ALA A 126 3.57 2.09 -9.02
N LEU A 127 4.10 0.91 -8.70
CA LEU A 127 4.71 0.60 -7.39
C LEU A 127 6.24 0.67 -7.48
N PHE A 128 6.86 1.44 -6.59
CA PHE A 128 8.30 1.63 -6.54
C PHE A 128 8.85 1.34 -5.15
N LEU A 129 9.94 0.58 -5.09
CA LEU A 129 10.83 0.58 -3.93
C LEU A 129 11.62 1.88 -3.98
N VAL A 130 11.60 2.66 -2.90
CA VAL A 130 12.18 4.01 -2.88
C VAL A 130 13.24 4.21 -1.81
N ASP A 131 13.23 3.37 -0.78
CA ASP A 131 14.15 3.46 0.34
C ASP A 131 14.23 2.10 1.05
N VAL A 132 15.42 1.78 1.57
CA VAL A 132 15.71 0.62 2.41
C VAL A 132 16.66 1.09 3.52
N THR A 133 16.19 1.05 4.76
CA THR A 133 16.97 1.48 5.92
C THR A 133 17.89 0.37 6.41
N TYR A 134 19.14 0.72 6.74
CA TYR A 134 20.13 -0.14 7.35
C TYR A 134 20.59 0.47 8.68
N PRO A 135 21.01 -0.34 9.68
CA PRO A 135 21.64 0.17 10.90
C PRO A 135 22.82 1.09 10.60
N GLU A 136 22.96 2.19 11.36
CA GLU A 136 24.03 3.17 11.18
C GLU A 136 25.43 2.54 11.33
N GLU A 137 25.56 1.52 12.17
CA GLU A 137 26.84 0.83 12.42
C GLU A 137 27.41 0.10 11.20
N LEU A 138 26.58 -0.16 10.17
CA LEU A 138 27.03 -0.81 8.93
C LEU A 138 27.70 0.17 7.96
N PHE A 139 27.56 1.47 8.17
CA PHE A 139 28.20 2.49 7.35
C PHE A 139 29.63 2.71 7.86
N ILE A 140 30.61 2.60 6.97
CA ILE A 140 32.00 2.93 7.30
C ILE A 140 32.05 4.45 7.53
N ALA A 141 32.47 4.87 8.72
CA ALA A 141 32.76 6.27 8.96
C ALA A 141 33.99 6.65 8.11
N ASP A 142 33.81 7.58 7.17
CA ASP A 142 34.95 8.20 6.48
C ASP A 142 35.74 9.01 7.52
N ASN A 143 36.80 8.40 8.05
CA ASN A 143 37.82 9.09 8.82
C ASN A 143 38.61 9.97 7.85
N ASN A 144 38.21 11.24 7.74
CA ASN A 144 38.93 12.30 7.03
C ASN A 144 40.23 12.67 7.77
#